data_AF-A0A9D8RR90-F1
#
_entry.id   AF-A0A9D8RR90-F1
#
_cell.length_a   1.000
_cell.length_b   1.000
_cell.length_c   1.000
_cell.angle_alpha   90.00
_cell.angle_beta   90.00
_cell.angle_gamma   90.00
#
_symmetry.space_group_name_H-M   'P 1'
#
loop_
_entity.id
_entity.type
_entity.pdbx_description
1 polymer ?
#
loop_
_entity_poly.entity_id
_entity_poly.type
_entity_poly.pdbx_seq_one_letter_code
_entity_poly.pdbx_strand_id
1 'polypeptide(L)'
;MLLPRILTALIGIPVVLAAIHFGGVVYMAFVGCVILLCLYEYGLALTAGKKPVHMLSLMLFGILMAVVAVLGRAAVPGMHLPDNLYPLSVSIVIFGVLFIEVLTPKRSWERVCNTFTGVFLIPWSLAHLINLRAIPTYGEYLTIFMMV
;
A
#
# COMPACT_ATOMS: atom_id res chain seq x y z
N MET A 1 15.74 12.29 23.77
CA MET A 1 15.35 13.46 22.95
C MET A 1 13.83 13.50 22.81
N LEU A 2 13.14 14.21 23.71
CA LEU A 2 11.67 14.30 23.69
C LEU A 2 11.16 15.37 22.71
N LEU A 3 11.91 16.47 22.56
CA LEU A 3 11.52 17.60 21.71
C LEU A 3 11.26 17.22 20.24
N PRO A 4 12.12 16.43 19.54
CA PRO A 4 11.84 16.04 18.16
C PRO A 4 10.57 15.19 18.03
N ARG A 5 10.31 14.31 19.01
CA ARG A 5 9.13 13.44 19.01
C ARG A 5 7.83 14.24 19.17
N ILE A 6 7.84 15.25 20.03
CA ILE A 6 6.70 16.15 20.22
C ILE A 6 6.45 16.95 18.95
N LEU A 7 7.49 17.49 18.31
CA LEU A 7 7.36 18.25 17.06
C LEU A 7 6.80 17.39 15.92
N THR A 8 7.30 16.16 15.74
CA THR A 8 6.79 15.27 14.70
C THR A 8 5.35 14.84 14.95
N ALA A 9 4.94 14.65 16.21
CA ALA A 9 3.55 14.33 16.54
C ALA A 9 2.61 15.53 16.32
N LEU A 10 3.06 16.73 16.73
CA LEU A 10 2.31 17.97 16.60
C LEU A 10 2.04 18.33 15.12
N ILE A 11 2.96 17.99 14.22
CA ILE A 11 2.79 18.23 12.78
C ILE A 11 2.12 17.03 12.10
N GLY A 12 2.52 15.81 12.46
CA GLY A 12 2.04 14.59 11.84
C GLY A 12 0.53 14.40 11.99
N ILE A 13 0.00 14.55 13.21
CA ILE A 13 -1.43 14.33 13.48
C ILE A 13 -2.31 15.28 12.65
N PRO A 14 -2.08 16.61 12.63
CA PRO A 14 -2.85 17.52 11.78
C PRO A 14 -2.73 17.21 10.29
N VAL A 15 -1.57 16.77 9.80
CA VAL A 15 -1.40 16.39 8.39
C VAL A 15 -2.26 15.20 8.03
N VAL A 16 -2.33 14.17 8.89
CA VAL A 16 -3.20 13.01 8.67
C VAL A 16 -4.67 13.43 8.67
N LEU A 17 -5.09 14.23 9.66
CA LEU A 17 -6.47 14.72 9.76
C LEU A 17 -6.85 15.59 8.55
N ALA A 18 -5.96 16.47 8.11
CA ALA A 18 -6.17 17.28 6.92
C ALA A 18 -6.32 16.41 5.66
N ALA A 19 -5.47 15.39 5.49
CA ALA A 19 -5.57 14.46 4.37
C ALA A 19 -6.92 13.73 4.36
N ILE A 20 -7.40 13.27 5.52
CA ILE A 20 -8.74 12.65 5.65
C ILE A 20 -9.83 13.67 5.31
N HIS A 21 -9.74 14.89 5.82
CA HIS A 21 -10.75 15.92 5.59
C HIS A 21 -10.88 16.29 4.10
N PHE A 22 -9.77 16.56 3.41
CA PHE A 22 -9.77 16.83 1.97
C PHE A 22 -10.26 15.64 1.14
N GLY A 23 -10.01 14.41 1.60
CA GLY A 23 -10.50 13.20 0.93
C GLY A 23 -9.99 13.06 -0.51
N GLY A 24 -10.75 12.31 -1.31
CA GLY A 24 -10.53 12.17 -2.76
C GLY A 24 -9.10 11.77 -3.13
N VAL A 25 -8.55 12.41 -4.16
CA VAL A 25 -7.21 12.13 -4.70
C VAL A 25 -6.11 12.45 -3.68
N VAL A 26 -6.29 13.48 -2.84
CA VAL A 26 -5.30 13.87 -1.82
C VAL A 26 -5.13 12.75 -0.79
N TYR A 27 -6.24 12.22 -0.26
CA TYR A 27 -6.21 11.11 0.67
C TYR A 27 -5.67 9.82 0.04
N MET A 28 -6.05 9.55 -1.22
CA MET A 28 -5.52 8.40 -1.98
C MET A 28 -3.99 8.48 -2.15
N ALA A 29 -3.47 9.65 -2.51
CA ALA A 29 -2.03 9.87 -2.66
C ALA A 29 -1.30 9.74 -1.31
N PHE A 30 -1.90 10.25 -0.22
CA PHE A 30 -1.37 10.09 1.13
C PHE A 30 -1.26 8.60 1.52
N VAL A 31 -2.34 7.83 1.38
CA VAL A 31 -2.33 6.39 1.67
C VAL A 31 -1.34 5.65 0.76
N GLY A 32 -1.26 6.01 -0.52
CA GLY A 32 -0.26 5.48 -1.45
C GLY A 32 1.17 5.69 -0.95
N CYS A 33 1.51 6.90 -0.50
CA CYS A 33 2.83 7.19 0.07
C CYS A 33 3.10 6.35 1.33
N VAL A 34 2.11 6.21 2.22
CA VAL A 34 2.22 5.35 3.42
C VAL A 34 2.49 3.90 3.03
N ILE A 35 1.78 3.35 2.03
CA ILE A 35 2.02 2.00 1.53
C ILE A 35 3.47 1.83 1.05
N LEU A 36 4.00 2.78 0.29
CA LEU A 36 5.39 2.72 -0.21
C LEU A 36 6.41 2.73 0.92
N LEU A 37 6.21 3.60 1.93
CA LEU A 37 7.06 3.64 3.11
C LEU A 37 7.00 2.32 3.88
N CYS A 38 5.81 1.78 4.11
CA CYS A 38 5.64 0.49 4.79
C CYS A 38 6.28 -0.68 4.02
N LEU A 39 6.17 -0.71 2.69
CA LEU A 39 6.83 -1.73 1.87
C LEU A 39 8.36 -1.65 1.95
N TYR A 40 8.88 -0.42 1.89
CA TYR A 40 10.31 -0.18 2.01
C TYR A 40 10.85 -0.64 3.38
N GLU A 41 10.20 -0.23 4.46
CA GLU A 41 10.55 -0.63 5.83
C GLU A 41 10.41 -2.14 6.04
N TYR A 42 9.38 -2.77 5.49
CA TYR A 42 9.21 -4.22 5.54
C TYR A 42 10.37 -4.96 4.85
N GLY A 43 10.76 -4.51 3.65
CA GLY A 43 11.90 -5.07 2.94
C GLY A 43 13.23 -4.87 3.68
N LEU A 44 13.44 -3.70 4.27
CA LEU A 44 14.60 -3.41 5.11
C LEU A 44 14.65 -4.30 6.35
N ALA A 45 13.53 -4.45 7.06
CA ALA A 45 13.43 -5.28 8.25
C ALA A 45 13.77 -6.75 7.96
N LEU A 46 13.27 -7.30 6.84
CA LEU A 46 13.63 -8.65 6.40
C LEU A 46 15.10 -8.77 6.03
N THR A 47 15.64 -7.78 5.32
CA THR A 47 17.06 -7.77 4.92
C THR A 47 17.96 -7.71 6.16
N ALA A 48 17.63 -6.86 7.13
CA ALA A 48 18.34 -6.76 8.41
C ALA A 48 18.24 -8.06 9.22
N GLY A 49 17.09 -8.73 9.18
CA GLY A 49 16.85 -10.04 9.78
C GLY A 49 17.50 -11.22 9.03
N LYS A 50 18.27 -10.97 7.97
CA LYS A 50 18.87 -11.99 7.08
C LYS A 50 17.84 -12.95 6.49
N LYS A 51 16.59 -12.51 6.36
CA LYS A 51 15.51 -13.26 5.72
C LYS A 51 15.54 -13.00 4.21
N PRO A 52 15.37 -14.04 3.38
CA PRO A 52 15.42 -13.86 1.93
C PRO A 52 14.20 -13.05 1.48
N VAL A 53 14.44 -11.94 0.79
CA VAL A 53 13.40 -11.11 0.17
C VAL A 53 13.92 -10.55 -1.16
N HIS A 54 13.05 -10.48 -2.17
CA HIS A 54 13.39 -9.82 -3.43
C HIS A 54 12.83 -8.39 -3.41
N MET A 55 13.65 -7.44 -2.95
CA MET A 55 13.23 -6.04 -2.74
C MET A 55 12.59 -5.41 -3.98
N LEU A 56 13.17 -5.68 -5.16
CA LEU A 56 12.64 -5.15 -6.42
C LEU A 56 11.25 -5.70 -6.73
N SER A 57 11.01 -7.01 -6.53
CA SER A 57 9.69 -7.60 -6.76
C SER A 57 8.68 -7.09 -5.75
N LEU A 58 9.07 -7.02 -4.47
CA LEU A 58 8.24 -6.49 -3.40
C LEU A 58 7.76 -5.07 -3.71
N MET A 59 8.67 -4.17 -4.09
CA MET A 59 8.33 -2.78 -4.42
C MET A 59 7.50 -2.70 -5.70
N LEU A 60 7.89 -3.39 -6.76
CA LEU A 60 7.20 -3.33 -8.06
C LEU A 60 5.75 -3.82 -7.96
N PHE A 61 5.53 -4.99 -7.36
CA PHE A 61 4.18 -5.54 -7.19
C PHE A 61 3.38 -4.82 -6.10
N GLY A 62 4.04 -4.31 -5.07
CA GLY A 62 3.40 -3.48 -4.06
C GLY A 62 2.91 -2.14 -4.61
N ILE A 63 3.72 -1.47 -5.45
CA ILE A 63 3.33 -0.28 -6.20
C ILE A 63 2.16 -0.60 -7.12
N LEU A 64 2.21 -1.71 -7.86
CA LEU A 64 1.11 -2.12 -8.74
C LEU A 64 -0.22 -2.19 -7.98
N MET A 65 -0.23 -2.84 -6.81
CA MET A 65 -1.43 -2.96 -5.97
C MET A 65 -1.90 -1.59 -5.45
N ALA A 66 -0.97 -0.73 -5.01
CA ALA A 66 -1.32 0.62 -4.55
C ALA A 66 -1.90 1.48 -5.68
N VAL A 67 -1.29 1.44 -6.87
CA VAL A 67 -1.75 2.18 -8.05
C VAL A 67 -3.12 1.70 -8.48
N VAL A 68 -3.36 0.39 -8.53
CA VAL A 68 -4.69 -0.15 -8.84
C VAL A 68 -5.72 0.26 -7.80
N ALA A 69 -5.33 0.34 -6.53
CA ALA A 69 -6.23 0.82 -5.49
C ALA A 69 -6.65 2.27 -5.66
N VAL A 70 -5.71 3.14 -6.05
CA VAL A 70 -5.98 4.55 -6.34
C VAL A 70 -6.79 4.70 -7.63
N LEU A 71 -6.33 4.11 -8.73
CA LEU A 71 -6.96 4.24 -10.05
C LEU A 71 -8.35 3.61 -10.11
N GLY A 72 -8.56 2.47 -9.45
CA GLY A 72 -9.87 1.83 -9.40
C GLY A 72 -10.95 2.66 -8.67
N ARG A 73 -10.55 3.73 -7.97
CA ARG A 73 -11.44 4.60 -7.19
C ARG A 73 -11.37 6.07 -7.58
N ALA A 74 -10.33 6.48 -8.31
CA ALA A 74 -10.25 7.82 -8.87
C ALA A 74 -11.35 8.00 -9.92
N ALA A 75 -12.44 8.65 -9.53
CA ALA A 75 -13.51 9.06 -10.44
C ALA A 75 -13.01 10.21 -11.33
N VAL A 76 -12.08 9.92 -12.24
CA VAL A 76 -11.59 10.87 -13.23
C VAL A 76 -12.63 10.96 -14.35
N PRO A 77 -13.22 12.14 -14.61
CA PRO A 77 -14.19 12.30 -15.69
C PRO A 77 -13.59 11.87 -17.03
N GLY A 78 -14.24 10.94 -17.73
CA GLY A 78 -13.80 10.45 -19.05
C GLY A 78 -12.89 9.21 -19.05
N MET A 79 -12.51 8.69 -17.88
CA MET A 79 -11.72 7.45 -17.78
C MET A 79 -12.55 6.33 -17.13
N HIS A 80 -13.20 5.51 -17.95
CA HIS A 80 -13.87 4.30 -17.49
C HIS A 80 -12.87 3.14 -17.47
N LEU A 81 -12.32 2.90 -16.28
CA LEU A 81 -11.43 1.77 -16.02
C LEU A 81 -12.25 0.48 -15.84
N PRO A 82 -11.77 -0.70 -16.28
CA PRO A 82 -12.48 -1.96 -16.10
C PRO A 82 -12.64 -2.33 -14.61
N ASP A 83 -13.80 -2.87 -14.23
CA ASP A 83 -14.03 -3.35 -12.85
C ASP A 83 -13.11 -4.50 -12.44
N ASN A 84 -12.55 -5.22 -13.42
CA ASN A 84 -11.71 -6.39 -13.22
C ASN A 84 -10.23 -6.06 -12.95
N LEU A 85 -9.87 -4.79 -12.72
CA LEU A 85 -8.48 -4.38 -12.48
C LEU A 85 -7.88 -5.01 -11.22
N TYR A 86 -8.65 -5.14 -10.13
CA TYR A 86 -8.18 -5.78 -8.90
C TYR A 86 -7.89 -7.28 -9.09
N PRO A 87 -8.83 -8.11 -9.61
CA PRO A 87 -8.52 -9.51 -9.93
C PRO A 87 -7.35 -9.66 -10.89
N LEU A 88 -7.24 -8.77 -11.89
CA LEU A 88 -6.13 -8.77 -12.84
C LEU A 88 -4.80 -8.47 -12.15
N SER A 89 -4.74 -7.45 -11.29
CA SER A 89 -3.50 -7.10 -10.57
C SER A 89 -3.07 -8.21 -9.64
N VAL A 90 -3.99 -8.82 -8.89
CA VAL A 90 -3.70 -9.98 -8.05
C VAL A 90 -3.11 -11.13 -8.87
N SER A 91 -3.68 -11.40 -10.04
CA SER A 91 -3.17 -12.42 -10.96
C SER A 91 -1.75 -12.09 -11.42
N ILE A 92 -1.50 -10.84 -11.84
CA ILE A 92 -0.17 -10.36 -12.24
C ILE A 92 0.84 -10.47 -11.10
N VAL A 93 0.46 -10.14 -9.86
CA VAL A 93 1.33 -10.28 -8.69
C VAL A 93 1.70 -11.75 -8.47
N ILE A 94 0.71 -12.66 -8.46
CA ILE A 94 0.94 -14.09 -8.21
C ILE A 94 1.86 -14.67 -9.28
N PHE A 95 1.49 -14.51 -10.56
CA PHE A 95 2.30 -15.04 -11.66
C PHE A 95 3.65 -14.34 -11.78
N GLY A 96 3.70 -13.02 -11.58
CA GLY A 96 4.90 -12.23 -11.70
C GLY A 96 5.95 -12.55 -10.64
N VAL A 97 5.56 -12.67 -9.37
CA VAL A 97 6.48 -13.06 -8.30
C VAL A 97 7.03 -14.47 -8.55
N LEU A 98 6.17 -15.42 -8.91
CA LEU A 98 6.59 -16.79 -9.21
C LEU A 98 7.50 -16.86 -10.44
N PHE A 99 7.18 -16.11 -11.50
CA PHE A 99 7.97 -16.04 -12.72
C PHE A 99 9.37 -15.50 -12.46
N ILE A 100 9.48 -14.40 -11.69
CA ILE A 100 10.79 -13.86 -11.29
C ILE A 100 11.57 -14.89 -10.47
N GLU A 101 10.92 -15.63 -9.58
CA GLU A 101 11.59 -16.67 -8.79
C GLU A 101 12.10 -17.82 -9.67
N VAL A 102 11.35 -18.23 -10.70
CA VAL A 102 11.77 -19.28 -11.65
C VAL A 102 13.05 -18.89 -12.39
N LEU A 103 13.17 -17.62 -12.76
CA LEU A 103 14.34 -17.04 -13.43
C LEU A 103 15.52 -16.79 -12.48
N THR A 104 15.27 -16.71 -11.17
CA THR A 104 16.29 -16.35 -10.19
C THR A 104 17.17 -17.57 -9.85
N PRO A 105 18.50 -17.46 -9.93
CA PRO A 105 19.40 -18.51 -9.46
C PRO A 105 19.30 -18.64 -7.92
N LYS A 106 19.25 -19.87 -7.41
CA LYS A 106 18.99 -20.22 -5.99
C LYS A 106 17.57 -19.91 -5.54
N ARG A 107 16.62 -20.65 -6.12
CA ARG A 107 15.19 -20.61 -5.80
C ARG A 107 14.95 -20.84 -4.31
N SER A 108 14.10 -20.02 -3.72
CA SER A 108 13.74 -20.07 -2.30
C SER A 108 12.25 -19.82 -2.15
N TRP A 109 11.54 -20.84 -1.64
CA TRP A 109 10.13 -20.69 -1.32
C TRP A 109 9.89 -19.64 -0.23
N GLU A 110 10.80 -19.54 0.75
CA GLU A 110 10.74 -18.53 1.80
C GLU A 110 10.75 -17.10 1.23
N ARG A 111 11.51 -16.86 0.15
CA ARG A 111 11.56 -15.55 -0.53
C ARG A 111 10.22 -15.18 -1.15
N VAL A 112 9.58 -16.15 -1.81
CA VAL A 112 8.25 -15.98 -2.42
C VAL A 112 7.22 -15.69 -1.34
N CYS A 113 7.19 -16.49 -0.26
CA CYS A 113 6.28 -16.28 0.87
C CYS A 113 6.45 -14.89 1.51
N ASN A 114 7.69 -14.46 1.75
CA ASN A 114 7.98 -13.14 2.31
C ASN A 114 7.54 -12.01 1.38
N THR A 115 7.74 -12.17 0.07
CA THR A 115 7.34 -11.18 -0.94
C THR A 115 5.81 -11.09 -1.03
N PHE A 116 5.12 -12.23 -1.10
CA PHE A 116 3.66 -12.26 -1.07
C PHE A 116 3.09 -11.68 0.20
N THR A 117 3.68 -12.00 1.35
CA THR A 117 3.26 -11.43 2.63
C THR A 117 3.37 -9.91 2.59
N GLY A 118 4.48 -9.35 2.11
CA GLY A 118 4.61 -7.90 1.99
C GLY A 118 3.59 -7.25 1.04
N VAL A 119 3.41 -7.82 -0.16
CA VAL A 119 2.52 -7.25 -1.19
C VAL A 119 1.03 -7.39 -0.83
N PHE A 120 0.62 -8.52 -0.24
CA PHE A 120 -0.78 -8.73 0.14
C PHE A 120 -1.11 -8.22 1.54
N LEU A 121 -0.17 -8.16 2.48
CA LEU A 121 -0.49 -7.62 3.80
C LEU A 121 -0.58 -6.10 3.74
N ILE A 122 0.42 -5.42 3.16
CA ILE A 122 0.58 -3.98 3.30
C ILE A 122 -0.34 -3.22 2.31
N PRO A 123 -0.13 -3.28 0.98
CA PRO A 123 -1.00 -2.62 0.02
C PRO A 123 -2.47 -2.99 0.16
N TRP A 124 -2.82 -4.26 0.32
CA TRP A 124 -4.22 -4.69 0.34
C TRP A 124 -4.96 -4.15 1.56
N SER A 125 -4.38 -4.28 2.76
CA SER A 125 -5.05 -3.83 3.99
C SER A 125 -5.20 -2.32 4.00
N LEU A 126 -4.14 -1.58 3.63
CA LEU A 126 -4.16 -0.12 3.62
C LEU A 126 -5.00 0.45 2.48
N ALA A 127 -5.10 -0.24 1.35
CA ALA A 127 -6.01 0.15 0.26
C ALA A 127 -7.48 0.20 0.71
N HIS A 128 -7.90 -0.61 1.69
CA HIS A 128 -9.26 -0.54 2.22
C HIS A 128 -9.57 0.77 2.94
N LEU A 129 -8.56 1.48 3.45
CA LEU A 129 -8.76 2.82 4.01
C LEU A 129 -9.26 3.81 2.96
N ILE A 130 -8.82 3.67 1.70
CA ILE A 130 -9.33 4.45 0.58
C ILE A 130 -10.82 4.15 0.34
N ASN A 131 -11.19 2.86 0.39
CA ASN A 131 -12.58 2.44 0.22
C ASN A 131 -13.48 2.98 1.33
N LEU A 132 -13.02 2.93 2.58
CA LEU A 132 -13.76 3.46 3.74
C LEU A 132 -14.00 4.96 3.60
N ARG A 133 -12.98 5.72 3.20
CA ARG A 133 -13.12 7.17 3.02
C ARG A 133 -14.08 7.56 1.90
N ALA A 134 -14.23 6.70 0.88
CA ALA A 134 -15.10 6.91 -0.27
C ALA A 134 -16.58 6.62 0.02
N ILE A 135 -16.94 6.08 1.18
CA ILE A 135 -18.34 5.82 1.55
C ILE A 135 -19.11 7.16 1.67
N PRO A 136 -20.26 7.30 0.96
CA PRO A 136 -21.09 8.50 1.08
C PRO A 136 -21.54 8.75 2.51
N THR A 137 -21.63 10.03 2.89
CA THR A 137 -22.20 10.52 4.18
C THR A 137 -21.35 10.26 5.43
N TYR A 138 -20.73 9.07 5.59
CA TYR A 138 -20.02 8.69 6.83
C TYR A 138 -18.56 8.26 6.64
N GLY A 139 -18.02 8.29 5.42
CA GLY A 139 -16.67 7.80 5.15
C GLY A 139 -15.57 8.53 5.93
N GLU A 140 -15.68 9.84 6.13
CA GLU A 140 -14.74 10.63 6.94
C GLU A 140 -14.73 10.17 8.41
N TYR A 141 -15.91 10.08 9.03
CA TYR A 141 -16.05 9.66 10.43
C TYR A 141 -15.54 8.24 10.67
N LEU A 142 -15.89 7.30 9.79
CA LEU A 142 -15.42 5.91 9.86
C LEU A 142 -13.90 5.80 9.73
N THR A 143 -13.30 6.62 8.85
CA THR A 143 -11.86 6.65 8.66
C THR A 143 -11.15 7.18 9.91
N ILE A 144 -11.68 8.23 10.54
CA ILE A 144 -11.13 8.78 11.78
C ILE A 144 -11.22 7.75 12.91
N PHE A 145 -12.36 7.09 13.06
CA PHE A 145 -12.57 6.07 14.09
C PHE A 145 -11.61 4.87 13.98
N MET A 146 -11.18 4.50 12.77
CA MET A 146 -10.21 3.41 12.61
C MET A 146 -8.75 3.82 12.86
N MET A 147 -8.42 5.12 12.80
CA MET A 147 -7.05 5.60 12.97
C MET A 147 -6.74 6.10 14.40
N VAL A 148 -7.77 6.52 15.15
CA VAL A 148 -7.67 7.04 16.52
C VAL A 148 -8.08 5.97 17.52
#